data_AF-A0A368KNF4-F1
#
_entry.id   AF-A0A368KNF4-F1
#
_cell.length_a   1.000
_cell.length_b   1.000
_cell.length_c   1.000
_cell.angle_alpha   90.00
_cell.angle_beta   90.00
_cell.angle_gamma   90.00
#
_symmetry.space_group_name_H-M   'P 1'
#
loop_
_entity.id
_entity.type
_entity.pdbx_description
1 polymer ?
#
loop_
_entity_poly.entity_id
_entity_poly.type
_entity_poly.pdbx_seq_one_letter_code
_entity_poly.pdbx_strand_id
1 'polypeptide(L)'
;MMYNVRDRIQRRHFAYEKPSAIFIIFTWLTIIQGMLIAIAGLATGSKNPLGFMIAGFGLVLIVCQYASTYRRNLHCMCVATLQLLLLSLICGFLLLKGGCAAVFPFVISLVTAAFNTIWAVSLVEQRSIVPDNLESEQISLIEIFMAILIAALILGPASAFYR
;
A
#
# COMPACT_ATOMS: atom_id res chain seq x y z
N MET A 1 -1.22 48.60 -4.58
CA MET A 1 -1.91 47.54 -3.82
C MET A 1 -2.68 46.65 -4.81
N MET A 2 -1.97 45.83 -5.60
CA MET A 2 -2.53 45.14 -6.78
C MET A 2 -2.03 43.68 -6.88
N TYR A 3 -1.77 43.06 -5.73
CA TYR A 3 -1.30 41.67 -5.57
C TYR A 3 -2.39 40.77 -4.96
N ASN A 4 -3.62 40.77 -5.49
CA ASN A 4 -4.67 39.98 -4.80
C ASN A 4 -5.77 39.35 -5.65
N VAL A 5 -5.60 39.32 -6.97
CA VAL A 5 -6.54 38.65 -7.89
C VAL A 5 -5.86 37.51 -8.66
N ARG A 6 -4.63 37.70 -9.16
CA ARG A 6 -3.86 36.62 -9.82
C ARG A 6 -3.60 35.43 -8.88
N ASP A 7 -3.18 35.68 -7.65
CA ASP A 7 -2.92 34.61 -6.67
C ASP A 7 -4.18 33.82 -6.29
N ARG A 8 -5.36 34.45 -6.35
CA ARG A 8 -6.64 33.76 -6.09
C ARG A 8 -7.12 32.92 -7.28
N ILE A 9 -6.78 33.30 -8.50
CA ILE A 9 -7.10 32.51 -9.70
C ILE A 9 -6.14 31.32 -9.80
N GLN A 10 -4.85 31.53 -9.50
CA GLN A 10 -3.84 30.47 -9.54
C GLN A 10 -4.06 29.40 -8.46
N ARG A 11 -4.50 29.78 -7.25
CA ARG A 11 -4.87 28.81 -6.20
C ARG A 11 -6.15 28.01 -6.50
N ARG A 12 -7.02 28.45 -7.41
CA ARG A 12 -8.26 27.72 -7.77
C ARG A 12 -8.06 26.67 -8.86
N HIS A 13 -6.89 26.60 -9.51
CA HIS A 13 -6.65 25.70 -10.65
C HIS A 13 -5.68 24.56 -10.37
N PHE A 14 -5.02 24.52 -9.22
CA PHE A 14 -4.33 23.32 -8.76
C PHE A 14 -5.32 22.42 -8.01
N ALA A 15 -6.26 21.84 -8.75
CA ALA A 15 -6.99 20.70 -8.27
C ALA A 15 -5.99 19.55 -8.17
N TYR A 16 -5.59 19.18 -6.95
CA TYR A 16 -4.76 18.00 -6.74
C TYR A 16 -5.38 16.80 -7.48
N GLU A 17 -4.59 16.12 -8.32
CA GLU A 17 -5.06 14.91 -8.98
C GLU A 17 -5.49 13.91 -7.92
N LYS A 18 -6.62 13.26 -8.15
CA LYS A 18 -7.11 12.20 -7.27
C LYS A 18 -6.66 10.87 -7.86
N PRO A 19 -6.36 9.86 -7.02
CA PRO A 19 -6.08 8.53 -7.52
C PRO A 19 -7.27 8.06 -8.38
N SER A 20 -6.96 7.43 -9.52
CA SER A 20 -7.98 6.94 -10.44
C SER A 20 -8.85 5.86 -9.77
N ALA A 21 -10.12 5.73 -10.18
CA ALA A 21 -11.02 4.72 -9.61
C ALA A 21 -10.45 3.29 -9.76
N ILE A 22 -9.78 3.01 -10.87
CA ILE A 22 -9.11 1.72 -11.12
C ILE A 22 -7.98 1.50 -10.11
N PHE A 23 -7.15 2.52 -9.87
CA PHE A 23 -6.07 2.41 -8.88
C PHE A 23 -6.59 2.19 -7.46
N ILE A 24 -7.73 2.80 -7.11
CA ILE A 24 -8.41 2.57 -5.82
C ILE A 24 -8.87 1.10 -5.70
N ILE A 25 -9.43 0.52 -6.76
CA ILE A 25 -9.84 -0.89 -6.76
C ILE A 25 -8.62 -1.81 -6.54
N PHE A 26 -7.53 -1.59 -7.28
CA PHE A 26 -6.30 -2.37 -7.13
C PHE A 26 -5.62 -2.17 -5.77
N THR A 27 -5.74 -0.98 -5.17
CA THR A 27 -5.33 -0.71 -3.78
C THR A 27 -6.07 -1.63 -2.81
N TRP A 28 -7.40 -1.73 -2.93
CA TRP A 28 -8.20 -2.63 -2.08
C TRP A 28 -7.87 -4.11 -2.29
N LEU A 29 -7.70 -4.54 -3.55
CA LEU A 29 -7.29 -5.91 -3.86
C LEU A 29 -5.92 -6.24 -3.25
N THR A 30 -4.99 -5.29 -3.28
CA THR A 30 -3.66 -5.44 -2.69
C THR A 30 -3.71 -5.48 -1.16
N ILE A 31 -4.57 -4.69 -0.54
CA ILE A 31 -4.81 -4.74 0.91
C ILE A 31 -5.36 -6.12 1.31
N ILE A 32 -6.35 -6.65 0.57
CA ILE A 32 -6.88 -8.00 0.80
C ILE A 32 -5.78 -9.06 0.62
N GLN A 33 -4.96 -8.92 -0.42
CA GLN A 33 -3.80 -9.80 -0.63
C GLN A 33 -2.81 -9.74 0.55
N GLY A 34 -2.52 -8.55 1.08
CA GLY A 34 -1.71 -8.36 2.28
C GLY A 34 -2.31 -9.04 3.51
N MET A 35 -3.64 -8.97 3.69
CA MET A 35 -4.33 -9.67 4.79
C MET A 35 -4.20 -11.19 4.67
N LEU A 36 -4.36 -11.73 3.47
CA LEU A 36 -4.20 -13.17 3.22
C LEU A 36 -2.77 -13.65 3.51
N ILE A 37 -1.76 -12.86 3.12
CA ILE A 37 -0.36 -13.14 3.44
C ILE A 37 -0.13 -13.08 4.95
N ALA A 38 -0.71 -12.09 5.63
CA ALA A 38 -0.59 -11.94 7.07
C ALA A 38 -1.16 -13.17 7.80
N ILE A 39 -2.36 -13.59 7.44
CA ILE A 39 -3.03 -14.77 8.00
C ILE A 39 -2.23 -16.05 7.73
N ALA A 40 -1.75 -16.25 6.50
CA ALA A 40 -0.94 -17.42 6.14
C ALA A 40 0.40 -17.44 6.89
N GLY A 41 1.03 -16.28 7.06
CA GLY A 41 2.24 -16.11 7.85
C GLY A 41 2.03 -16.48 9.31
N LEU A 42 0.97 -15.97 9.94
CA LEU A 42 0.61 -16.30 11.33
C LEU A 42 0.30 -17.78 11.49
N ALA A 43 -0.41 -18.38 10.54
CA ALA A 43 -0.71 -19.80 10.57
C ALA A 43 0.55 -20.67 10.55
N THR A 44 1.54 -20.25 9.75
CA THR A 44 2.84 -20.91 9.65
C THR A 44 3.75 -20.60 10.86
N GLY A 45 3.58 -19.41 11.46
CA GLY A 45 4.35 -18.88 12.58
C GLY A 45 4.31 -19.76 13.83
N SER A 46 3.21 -20.49 14.02
CA SER A 46 3.06 -21.47 15.11
C SER A 46 4.11 -22.59 15.07
N LYS A 47 4.66 -22.91 13.88
CA LYS A 47 5.62 -24.00 13.69
C LYS A 47 7.00 -23.53 13.22
N ASN A 48 7.10 -22.33 12.65
CA ASN A 48 8.33 -21.81 12.08
C ASN A 48 8.44 -20.29 12.33
N PRO A 49 9.53 -19.79 12.94
CA PRO A 49 9.72 -18.35 13.18
C PRO A 49 9.68 -17.50 11.90
N LEU A 50 9.98 -18.08 10.73
CA LEU A 50 9.82 -17.39 9.44
C LEU A 50 8.37 -16.94 9.17
N GLY A 51 7.37 -17.60 9.77
CA GLY A 51 5.96 -17.25 9.62
C GLY A 51 5.63 -15.85 10.16
N PHE A 52 6.29 -15.42 11.25
CA PHE A 52 6.14 -14.05 11.76
C PHE A 52 6.70 -13.00 10.81
N MET A 53 7.77 -13.32 10.07
CA MET A 53 8.30 -12.43 9.03
C MET A 53 7.35 -12.31 7.84
N ILE A 54 6.73 -13.41 7.42
CA ILE A 54 5.68 -13.40 6.39
C ILE A 54 4.47 -12.59 6.87
N ALA A 55 4.10 -12.73 8.14
CA ALA A 55 3.01 -11.96 8.73
C ALA A 55 3.31 -10.45 8.71
N GLY A 56 4.53 -10.07 9.13
CA GLY A 56 5.02 -8.70 9.07
C GLY A 56 5.06 -8.16 7.64
N PHE A 57 5.47 -8.96 6.66
CA PHE A 57 5.46 -8.59 5.25
C PHE A 57 4.04 -8.22 4.77
N GLY A 58 3.04 -9.04 5.10
CA GLY A 58 1.64 -8.76 4.78
C GLY A 58 1.11 -7.48 5.45
N LEU A 59 1.44 -7.26 6.74
CA LEU A 59 1.03 -6.06 7.47
C LEU A 59 1.66 -4.79 6.92
N VAL A 60 2.96 -4.80 6.62
CA VAL A 60 3.64 -3.66 6.01
C VAL A 60 3.03 -3.33 4.65
N LEU A 61 2.70 -4.35 3.85
CA LEU A 61 2.06 -4.14 2.54
C LEU A 61 0.71 -3.43 2.68
N ILE A 62 -0.11 -3.80 3.66
CA ILE A 62 -1.41 -3.15 3.92
C ILE A 62 -1.21 -1.67 4.25
N VAL A 63 -0.34 -1.37 5.23
CA VAL A 63 -0.12 0.00 5.72
C VAL A 63 0.51 0.87 4.66
N CYS A 64 1.56 0.37 3.99
CA CYS A 64 2.26 1.11 2.96
C CYS A 64 1.36 1.35 1.73
N GLN A 65 0.56 0.37 1.32
CA GLN A 65 -0.36 0.57 0.20
C GLN A 65 -1.45 1.60 0.55
N TYR A 66 -2.02 1.54 1.76
CA TYR A 66 -2.97 2.55 2.23
C TYR A 66 -2.36 3.96 2.26
N ALA A 67 -1.20 4.11 2.90
CA ALA A 67 -0.51 5.40 3.01
C ALA A 67 -0.06 5.95 1.64
N SER A 68 0.34 5.07 0.72
CA SER A 68 0.71 5.49 -0.64
C SER A 68 -0.47 6.07 -1.42
N THR A 69 -1.63 5.40 -1.39
CA THR A 69 -2.80 5.81 -2.18
C THR A 69 -3.54 6.99 -1.56
N TYR A 70 -3.80 6.95 -0.24
CA TYR A 70 -4.67 7.92 0.42
C TYR A 70 -3.92 9.07 1.10
N ARG A 71 -2.70 8.84 1.58
CA ARG A 71 -1.84 9.88 2.20
C ARG A 71 -0.80 10.45 1.24
N ARG A 72 -0.66 9.90 0.04
CA ARG A 72 0.28 10.34 -1.00
C ARG A 72 1.75 10.30 -0.54
N ASN A 73 2.07 9.36 0.34
CA ASN A 73 3.40 9.20 0.90
C ASN A 73 4.30 8.42 -0.07
N LEU A 74 5.32 9.10 -0.63
CA LEU A 74 6.22 8.54 -1.64
C LEU A 74 7.12 7.42 -1.08
N HIS A 75 7.50 7.50 0.20
CA HIS A 75 8.30 6.45 0.83
C HIS A 75 7.50 5.16 0.98
N CYS A 76 6.27 5.25 1.50
CA CYS A 76 5.37 4.10 1.60
C CYS A 76 5.05 3.52 0.23
N MET A 77 4.91 4.35 -0.79
CA MET A 77 4.72 3.91 -2.16
C MET A 77 5.91 3.11 -2.70
N CYS A 78 7.13 3.58 -2.48
CA CYS A 78 8.34 2.86 -2.88
C CYS A 78 8.44 1.49 -2.20
N VAL A 79 8.20 1.46 -0.88
CA VAL A 79 8.20 0.21 -0.09
C VAL A 79 7.13 -0.76 -0.59
N ALA A 80 5.89 -0.30 -0.77
CA ALA A 80 4.81 -1.13 -1.28
C ALA A 80 5.13 -1.68 -2.69
N THR A 81 5.65 -0.83 -3.58
CA THR A 81 6.02 -1.24 -4.94
C THR A 81 7.12 -2.31 -4.93
N LEU A 82 8.15 -2.15 -4.10
CA LEU A 82 9.22 -3.14 -3.98
C LEU A 82 8.69 -4.48 -3.43
N GLN A 83 7.82 -4.44 -2.42
CA GLN A 83 7.18 -5.63 -1.88
C GLN A 83 6.32 -6.35 -2.93
N LEU A 84 5.55 -5.60 -3.73
CA LEU A 84 4.74 -6.15 -4.81
C LEU A 84 5.60 -6.78 -5.92
N LEU A 85 6.71 -6.15 -6.32
CA LEU A 85 7.63 -6.70 -7.30
C LEU A 85 8.28 -8.00 -6.79
N LEU A 86 8.70 -8.03 -5.54
CA LEU A 86 9.25 -9.23 -4.90
C LEU A 86 8.22 -10.35 -4.87
N LEU A 87 6.96 -10.02 -4.55
CA LEU A 87 5.86 -10.97 -4.55
C LEU A 87 5.53 -11.48 -5.96
N SER A 88 5.54 -10.60 -6.97
CA SER A 88 5.41 -10.98 -8.37
C SER A 88 6.51 -11.94 -8.82
N LEU A 89 7.75 -11.75 -8.36
CA LEU A 89 8.85 -12.67 -8.67
C LEU A 89 8.60 -14.06 -8.07
N ILE A 90 8.18 -14.12 -6.81
CA ILE A 90 7.86 -15.39 -6.12
C ILE A 90 6.67 -16.08 -6.81
N CYS A 91 5.58 -15.34 -7.07
CA CYS A 91 4.41 -15.89 -7.75
C CYS A 91 4.72 -16.32 -9.18
N GLY A 92 5.56 -15.57 -9.91
CA GLY A 92 6.03 -15.94 -11.25
C GLY A 92 6.79 -17.27 -11.24
N PHE A 93 7.65 -17.49 -10.25
CA PHE A 93 8.33 -18.77 -10.10
C PHE A 93 7.36 -19.93 -9.77
N LEU A 94 6.35 -19.69 -8.94
CA LEU A 94 5.30 -20.67 -8.66
C LEU A 94 4.45 -21.00 -9.89
N LEU A 95 4.18 -20.01 -10.75
CA LEU A 95 3.49 -20.21 -12.02
C LEU A 95 4.29 -21.07 -12.98
N LEU A 96 5.61 -20.86 -13.09
CA LEU A 96 6.50 -21.69 -13.91
C LEU A 96 6.51 -23.16 -13.44
N LYS A 97 6.25 -23.41 -12.16
CA LYS A 97 6.09 -24.76 -11.60
C LYS A 97 4.69 -25.36 -11.79
N GLY A 98 3.78 -24.68 -12.48
CA GLY A 98 2.41 -25.13 -12.74
C GLY A 98 1.38 -24.73 -11.68
N GLY A 99 1.72 -23.80 -10.78
CA GLY A 99 0.81 -23.34 -9.71
C GLY A 99 -0.24 -22.34 -10.20
N CYS A 100 -1.37 -22.80 -10.77
CA CYS A 100 -2.43 -21.93 -11.29
C CYS A 100 -3.02 -20.94 -10.25
N ALA A 101 -2.99 -21.28 -8.97
CA ALA A 101 -3.47 -20.39 -7.90
C ALA A 101 -2.62 -19.12 -7.72
N ALA A 102 -1.36 -19.12 -8.21
CA ALA A 102 -0.47 -17.97 -8.13
C ALA A 102 -0.77 -16.90 -9.19
N VAL A 103 -1.68 -17.14 -10.14
CA VAL A 103 -2.02 -16.18 -11.22
C VAL A 103 -2.63 -14.92 -10.62
N PHE A 104 -3.60 -15.07 -9.73
CA PHE A 104 -4.29 -13.93 -9.11
C PHE A 104 -3.36 -13.02 -8.31
N PRO A 105 -2.58 -13.50 -7.32
CA PRO A 105 -1.65 -12.64 -6.59
C PRO A 105 -0.57 -12.06 -7.50
N PHE A 106 -0.15 -12.77 -8.54
CA PHE A 106 0.81 -12.26 -9.53
C PHE A 106 0.26 -11.05 -10.30
N VAL A 107 -0.94 -11.17 -10.87
CA VAL A 107 -1.58 -10.11 -11.67
C VAL A 107 -1.87 -8.89 -10.80
N ILE A 108 -2.46 -9.10 -9.61
CA ILE A 108 -2.75 -7.99 -8.68
C ILE A 108 -1.45 -7.27 -8.33
N SER A 109 -0.38 -8.00 -8.02
CA SER A 109 0.89 -7.37 -7.63
C SER A 109 1.56 -6.61 -8.77
N LEU A 110 1.57 -7.17 -9.98
CA LEU A 110 2.20 -6.53 -11.13
C LEU A 110 1.44 -5.26 -11.56
N VAL A 111 0.11 -5.35 -11.61
CA VAL A 111 -0.75 -4.22 -12.02
C VAL A 111 -0.71 -3.11 -10.96
N THR A 112 -0.80 -3.45 -9.67
CA THR A 112 -0.68 -2.44 -8.60
C THR A 112 0.71 -1.81 -8.57
N ALA A 113 1.79 -2.57 -8.80
CA ALA A 113 3.14 -2.00 -8.88
C ALA A 113 3.25 -0.99 -10.05
N ALA A 114 2.71 -1.32 -11.22
CA ALA A 114 2.66 -0.39 -12.35
C ALA A 114 1.87 0.88 -12.00
N PHE A 115 0.67 0.75 -11.40
CA PHE A 115 -0.09 1.92 -10.98
C PHE A 115 0.61 2.74 -9.89
N ASN A 116 1.29 2.11 -8.93
CA ASN A 116 2.08 2.82 -7.93
C ASN A 116 3.19 3.64 -8.61
N THR A 117 3.87 3.11 -9.63
CA THR A 117 4.90 3.87 -10.35
C THR A 117 4.33 5.06 -11.13
N ILE A 118 3.19 4.88 -11.81
CA ILE A 118 2.50 5.98 -12.51
C ILE A 118 2.07 7.05 -11.51
N TRP A 119 1.47 6.64 -10.40
CA TRP A 119 1.03 7.54 -9.34
C TRP A 119 2.22 8.26 -8.67
N ALA A 120 3.38 7.61 -8.54
CA ALA A 120 4.61 8.23 -8.05
C ALA A 120 5.03 9.41 -8.92
N VAL A 121 5.02 9.23 -10.24
CA VAL A 121 5.38 10.27 -11.21
C VAL A 121 4.43 11.46 -11.08
N SER A 122 3.11 11.22 -11.08
CA SER A 122 2.11 12.28 -10.86
C SER A 122 2.32 13.05 -9.55
N LEU A 123 2.64 12.34 -8.46
CA LEU A 123 2.89 12.97 -7.16
C LEU A 123 4.17 13.80 -7.12
N VAL A 124 5.24 13.31 -7.77
CA VAL A 124 6.51 14.04 -7.88
C VAL A 124 6.33 15.31 -8.73
N GLU A 125 5.62 15.22 -9.84
CA GLU A 125 5.29 16.38 -10.68
C GLU A 125 4.48 17.42 -9.89
N GLN A 126 3.48 17.00 -9.12
CA GLN A 126 2.68 17.92 -8.29
C GLN A 126 3.48 18.63 -7.21
N ARG A 127 4.44 17.95 -6.57
CA ARG A 127 5.34 18.59 -5.58
C ARG A 127 6.23 19.66 -6.19
N SER A 128 6.64 19.49 -7.45
CA SER A 128 7.48 20.47 -8.12
C SER A 128 6.74 21.78 -8.43
N ILE A 129 5.39 21.76 -8.46
CA ILE A 129 4.56 22.89 -8.87
C ILE A 129 3.91 23.60 -7.66
N VAL A 130 3.60 22.87 -6.58
CA VAL A 130 3.01 23.42 -5.35
C VAL A 130 3.90 23.04 -4.16
N PRO A 131 4.73 23.96 -3.65
CA PRO A 131 5.52 23.69 -2.46
C PRO A 131 4.58 23.69 -1.23
N ASP A 132 4.69 22.62 -0.46
CA ASP A 132 4.34 22.53 0.96
C ASP A 132 2.86 22.62 1.34
N ASN A 133 2.18 21.47 1.24
CA ASN A 133 1.22 21.04 2.26
C ASN A 133 1.62 19.63 2.73
N LEU A 134 2.71 19.57 3.51
CA LEU A 134 3.24 18.36 4.15
C LEU A 134 2.29 17.75 5.19
N GLU A 135 1.13 18.37 5.50
CA GLU A 135 0.14 17.80 6.42
C GLU A 135 -0.54 16.53 5.88
N SER A 136 -0.72 16.41 4.56
CA SER A 136 -1.22 15.16 3.93
C SER A 136 -0.20 14.02 4.06
N GLU A 137 1.08 14.41 4.04
CA GLU A 137 2.28 13.73 4.54
C GLU A 137 2.19 12.66 5.62
N GLN A 138 1.68 13.17 6.73
CA GLN A 138 1.99 12.67 8.05
C GLN A 138 0.97 11.61 8.40
N ILE A 139 1.48 10.41 8.66
CA ILE A 139 0.68 9.32 9.20
C ILE A 139 0.30 9.74 10.61
N SER A 140 -1.00 9.93 10.85
CA SER A 140 -1.48 10.31 12.18
C SER A 140 -1.22 9.19 13.18
N LEU A 141 -0.98 9.53 14.44
CA LEU A 141 -0.85 8.56 15.52
C LEU A 141 -2.09 7.67 15.63
N ILE A 142 -3.26 8.20 15.27
CA ILE A 142 -4.52 7.44 15.17
C ILE A 142 -4.45 6.38 14.05
N GLU A 143 -3.82 6.67 12.92
CA GLU A 143 -3.67 5.70 11.83
C GLU A 143 -2.67 4.60 12.16
N ILE A 144 -1.59 4.95 12.86
CA ILE A 144 -0.67 3.96 13.43
C ILE A 144 -1.41 3.08 14.43
N PHE A 145 -2.23 3.68 15.31
CA PHE A 145 -3.02 2.94 16.28
C PHE A 145 -4.06 2.03 15.62
N MET A 146 -4.73 2.50 14.54
CA MET A 146 -5.64 1.68 13.73
C MET A 146 -4.90 0.56 13.00
N ALA A 147 -3.70 0.79 12.46
CA ALA A 147 -2.89 -0.24 11.84
C ALA A 147 -2.47 -1.32 12.86
N ILE A 148 -2.07 -0.90 14.06
CA ILE A 148 -1.78 -1.80 15.19
C ILE A 148 -3.05 -2.53 15.64
N LEU A 149 -4.20 -1.85 15.68
CA LEU A 149 -5.48 -2.44 16.04
C LEU A 149 -5.93 -3.49 15.02
N ILE A 150 -5.78 -3.23 13.71
CA ILE A 150 -6.04 -4.20 12.65
C ILE A 150 -5.08 -5.39 12.77
N ALA A 151 -3.78 -5.13 12.98
CA ALA A 151 -2.82 -6.19 13.23
C ALA A 151 -3.21 -7.03 14.46
N ALA A 152 -3.62 -6.39 15.56
CA ALA A 152 -4.07 -7.03 16.79
C ALA A 152 -5.40 -7.79 16.61
N LEU A 153 -6.34 -7.28 15.81
CA LEU A 153 -7.60 -7.93 15.45
C LEU A 153 -7.39 -9.13 14.53
N ILE A 154 -6.31 -9.16 13.75
CA ILE A 154 -5.92 -10.34 12.96
C ILE A 154 -5.18 -11.33 13.87
N LEU A 155 -4.26 -10.85 14.71
CA LEU A 155 -3.46 -11.65 15.65
C LEU A 155 -4.31 -12.27 16.77
N GLY A 156 -5.32 -11.58 17.27
CA GLY A 156 -6.18 -11.99 18.39
C GLY A 156 -6.94 -13.29 18.14
N PRO A 157 -7.86 -13.37 17.16
CA PRO A 157 -8.55 -14.60 16.82
C PRO A 157 -7.56 -15.67 16.33
N ALA A 158 -6.51 -15.32 15.59
CA ALA A 158 -5.48 -16.29 15.22
C ALA A 158 -4.87 -16.97 16.46
N SER A 159 -4.47 -16.21 17.48
CA SER A 159 -3.89 -16.75 18.72
C SER A 159 -4.87 -17.62 19.53
N ALA A 160 -6.18 -17.40 19.42
CA ALA A 160 -7.21 -18.19 20.09
C ALA A 160 -7.39 -19.58 19.48
N PHE A 161 -7.08 -19.77 18.19
CA PHE A 161 -7.14 -21.07 17.50
C PHE A 161 -5.84 -21.89 17.57
N TYR A 162 -4.76 -21.34 18.14
CA TYR A 162 -3.45 -22.00 18.30
C TYR A 162 -3.13 -22.44 19.75
N ARG A 163 -4.12 -22.44 20.65
CA ARG A 163 -4.09 -23.23 21.90
C ARG A 163 -4.68 -24.61 21.64
#